data_AF-A0A5D0TZH0-F1
#
_entry.id   AF-A0A5D0TZH0-F1
#
_cell.length_a   1.000
_cell.length_b   1.000
_cell.length_c   1.000
_cell.angle_alpha   90.00
_cell.angle_beta   90.00
_cell.angle_gamma   90.00
#
_symmetry.space_group_name_H-M   'P 1'
#
loop_
_entity.id
_entity.type
_entity.pdbx_description
1 polymer ?
#
loop_
_entity_poly.entity_id
_entity_poly.type
_entity_poly.pdbx_seq_one_letter_code
_entity_poly.pdbx_strand_id
1 'polypeptide(L)'
;MPAAPDPSAVSEPPPPPAPEDAATWAEFTGRLRALYDWCGRPKYRALCSRCPGLSPATVSNLIGRNPLTTPSETATARFVEACLRYRDRPDPEAEVARWTAHRTLIAAAADTLAPGTAMPGTAPPDDETPDDETADTATAEDAATEETGGRGRLYAAAAAVLAAGALASGVAVFVVAGGDDGEAAEGCRPLRGTIEDSRTNQTWPDLFQCPNRPRVDVYEKAAFGTKVAVLETDPSWFICWTRGERHSGGNDVWYYTQGDRATGKPELNGWGYVPASTLRTARAPDPAITRRCA
;
A
#
# COMPACT_ATOMS: atom_id res chain seq x y z
N MET A 1 32.83 -9.53 -57.34
CA MET A 1 32.05 -10.19 -56.27
C MET A 1 31.98 -9.23 -55.10
N PRO A 2 30.80 -8.70 -54.73
CA PRO A 2 30.68 -7.81 -53.57
C PRO A 2 30.96 -8.59 -52.28
N ALA A 3 31.74 -7.98 -51.38
CA ALA A 3 32.07 -8.54 -50.08
C ALA A 3 30.80 -8.73 -49.24
N ALA A 4 30.66 -9.90 -48.59
CA ALA A 4 29.54 -10.17 -47.70
C ALA A 4 29.55 -9.16 -46.52
N PRO A 5 28.40 -8.58 -46.16
CA PRO A 5 28.33 -7.68 -45.01
C PRO A 5 28.72 -8.44 -43.74
N ASP A 6 29.53 -7.80 -42.91
CA ASP A 6 30.05 -8.35 -41.67
C ASP A 6 28.88 -8.65 -40.70
N PRO A 7 28.65 -9.92 -40.30
CA PRO A 7 27.55 -10.29 -39.40
C PRO A 7 27.75 -9.79 -37.96
N SER A 8 28.84 -9.07 -37.69
CA SER A 8 29.27 -8.69 -36.34
C SER A 8 28.83 -7.30 -35.89
N ALA A 9 28.08 -6.55 -36.69
CA ALA A 9 27.49 -5.29 -36.27
C ALA A 9 26.28 -5.55 -35.34
N VAL A 10 26.57 -6.06 -34.13
CA VAL A 10 25.59 -6.18 -33.06
C VAL A 10 25.23 -4.75 -32.65
N SER A 11 24.06 -4.27 -33.08
CA SER A 11 23.53 -2.98 -32.67
C SER A 11 23.57 -2.89 -31.14
N GLU A 12 24.30 -1.89 -30.63
CA GLU A 12 24.40 -1.66 -29.19
C GLU A 12 22.99 -1.56 -28.61
N PRO A 13 22.68 -2.26 -27.50
CA PRO A 13 21.35 -2.22 -26.93
C PRO A 13 20.99 -0.79 -26.55
N PRO A 14 19.73 -0.36 -26.74
CA PRO A 14 19.32 1.00 -26.41
C PRO A 14 19.57 1.28 -24.93
N PRO A 15 19.91 2.52 -24.55
CA PRO A 15 20.10 2.88 -23.15
C PRO A 15 18.83 2.64 -22.33
N PRO A 16 18.94 2.37 -21.01
CA PRO A 16 17.77 2.24 -20.16
C PRO A 16 16.99 3.57 -20.13
N PRO A 17 15.66 3.52 -19.97
CA PRO A 17 14.85 4.72 -19.84
C PRO A 17 15.29 5.51 -18.61
N ALA A 18 15.29 6.83 -18.75
CA ALA A 18 15.76 7.75 -17.73
C ALA A 18 14.60 8.15 -16.79
N PRO A 19 14.82 8.29 -15.47
CA PRO A 19 13.78 8.69 -14.52
C PRO A 19 13.39 10.18 -14.63
N GLU A 20 14.26 11.03 -15.15
CA GLU A 20 14.20 12.50 -15.05
C GLU A 20 12.98 13.12 -15.74
N ASP A 21 12.40 12.42 -16.71
CA ASP A 21 11.21 12.85 -17.42
C ASP A 21 9.92 12.74 -16.59
N ALA A 22 9.97 12.20 -15.37
CA ALA A 22 8.82 12.09 -14.49
C ALA A 22 8.73 13.28 -13.52
N ALA A 23 7.66 14.05 -13.56
CA ALA A 23 7.38 15.12 -12.60
C ALA A 23 6.41 14.66 -11.48
N THR A 24 5.62 13.61 -11.72
CA THR A 24 4.63 13.09 -10.77
C THR A 24 4.87 11.63 -10.41
N TRP A 25 4.24 11.16 -9.32
CA TRP A 25 4.29 9.74 -8.93
C TRP A 25 3.74 8.78 -10.00
N ALA A 26 2.69 9.20 -10.71
CA ALA A 26 2.10 8.43 -11.80
C ALA A 26 3.09 8.28 -12.97
N GLU A 27 3.76 9.36 -13.36
CA GLU A 27 4.79 9.33 -14.41
C GLU A 27 6.00 8.51 -13.99
N PHE A 28 6.45 8.64 -12.73
CA PHE A 28 7.56 7.86 -12.19
C PHE A 28 7.28 6.37 -12.25
N THR A 29 6.06 5.97 -11.88
CA THR A 29 5.59 4.58 -12.04
C THR A 29 5.56 4.16 -13.51
N GLY A 30 5.14 5.05 -14.41
CA GLY A 30 5.23 4.85 -15.86
C GLY A 30 6.68 4.57 -16.32
N ARG A 31 7.66 5.29 -15.78
CA ARG A 31 9.08 5.06 -16.07
C ARG A 31 9.59 3.73 -15.53
N LEU A 32 9.17 3.31 -14.34
CA LEU A 32 9.47 1.97 -13.81
C LEU A 32 8.91 0.86 -14.71
N ARG A 33 7.72 1.03 -15.28
CA ARG A 33 7.16 0.11 -16.28
C ARG A 33 7.98 0.10 -17.57
N ALA A 34 8.39 1.26 -18.07
CA ALA A 34 9.26 1.36 -19.24
C ALA A 34 10.60 0.64 -19.01
N LEU A 35 11.16 0.72 -17.79
CA LEU A 35 12.39 -0.01 -17.43
C LEU A 35 12.19 -1.53 -17.45
N TYR A 36 11.04 -2.00 -16.97
CA TYR A 36 10.67 -3.42 -17.05
C TYR A 36 10.45 -3.90 -18.48
N ASP A 37 9.90 -3.04 -19.33
CA ASP A 37 9.73 -3.34 -20.76
C ASP A 37 11.10 -3.40 -21.45
N TRP A 38 11.99 -2.47 -21.13
CA TRP A 38 13.37 -2.45 -21.62
C TRP A 38 14.18 -3.70 -21.23
N CYS A 39 13.88 -4.29 -20.06
CA CYS A 39 14.50 -5.55 -19.64
C CYS A 39 13.88 -6.80 -20.29
N GLY A 40 12.87 -6.63 -21.16
CA GLY A 40 12.25 -7.70 -21.93
C GLY A 40 11.07 -8.39 -21.23
N ARG A 41 10.46 -7.74 -20.23
CA ARG A 41 9.32 -8.26 -19.45
C ARG A 41 9.55 -9.68 -18.87
N PRO A 42 10.67 -9.95 -18.21
CA PRO A 42 10.94 -11.26 -17.64
C PRO A 42 9.94 -11.58 -16.53
N LYS A 43 9.51 -12.85 -16.43
CA LYS A 43 8.64 -13.29 -15.33
C LYS A 43 9.16 -12.77 -13.99
N TYR A 44 8.29 -12.26 -13.11
CA TYR A 44 8.71 -11.63 -11.85
C TYR A 44 9.66 -12.49 -11.01
N ARG A 45 9.47 -13.83 -10.99
CA ARG A 45 10.40 -14.75 -10.30
C ARG A 45 11.83 -14.73 -10.87
N ALA A 46 11.98 -14.63 -12.20
CA ALA A 46 13.29 -14.56 -12.85
C ALA A 46 13.97 -13.20 -12.65
N LEU A 47 13.18 -12.14 -12.51
CA LEU A 47 13.69 -10.82 -12.13
C LEU A 47 14.15 -10.82 -10.65
N CYS A 48 13.31 -11.30 -9.75
CA CYS A 48 13.57 -11.35 -8.31
C CYS A 48 14.79 -12.22 -7.95
N SER A 49 15.09 -13.26 -8.74
CA SER A 49 16.28 -14.09 -8.48
C SER A 49 17.61 -13.36 -8.69
N ARG A 50 17.61 -12.20 -9.37
CA ARG A 50 18.81 -11.37 -9.59
C ARG A 50 19.10 -10.38 -8.46
N CYS A 51 18.14 -10.13 -7.57
CA CYS A 51 18.25 -9.16 -6.48
C CYS A 51 17.62 -9.70 -5.17
N PRO A 52 18.43 -10.13 -4.19
CA PRO A 52 17.93 -10.58 -2.89
C PRO A 52 17.08 -9.51 -2.19
N GLY A 53 15.96 -9.93 -1.60
CA GLY A 53 15.04 -9.03 -0.89
C GLY A 53 13.95 -8.40 -1.76
N LEU A 54 13.96 -8.63 -3.08
CA LEU A 54 12.85 -8.28 -3.96
C LEU A 54 11.87 -9.45 -4.07
N SER A 55 10.59 -9.23 -3.77
CA SER A 55 9.54 -10.24 -3.90
C SER A 55 8.64 -9.98 -5.12
N PRO A 56 8.03 -11.01 -5.73
CA PRO A 56 7.07 -10.81 -6.82
C PRO A 56 5.89 -9.92 -6.44
N ALA A 57 5.44 -9.96 -5.19
CA ALA A 57 4.38 -9.08 -4.67
C ALA A 57 4.84 -7.62 -4.64
N THR A 58 6.08 -7.36 -4.21
CA THR A 58 6.68 -6.02 -4.24
C THR A 58 6.74 -5.48 -5.67
N VAL A 59 7.15 -6.28 -6.64
CA VAL A 59 7.15 -5.89 -8.06
C VAL A 59 5.73 -5.58 -8.54
N SER A 60 4.76 -6.44 -8.21
CA SER A 60 3.35 -6.21 -8.55
C SER A 60 2.80 -4.90 -7.96
N ASN A 61 3.15 -4.57 -6.72
CA ASN A 61 2.72 -3.34 -6.06
C ASN A 61 3.39 -2.08 -6.63
N LEU A 62 4.61 -2.21 -7.18
CA LEU A 62 5.31 -1.09 -7.82
C LEU A 62 4.75 -0.77 -9.21
N ILE A 63 4.58 -1.78 -10.07
CA ILE A 63 4.30 -1.57 -11.50
C ILE A 63 2.97 -2.16 -11.98
N GLY A 64 2.18 -2.78 -11.10
CA GLY A 64 0.91 -3.44 -11.43
C GLY A 64 -0.24 -2.48 -11.76
N ARG A 65 -1.48 -3.03 -11.78
CA ARG A 65 -2.70 -2.29 -12.15
C ARG A 65 -3.06 -1.17 -11.16
N ASN A 66 -2.82 -1.39 -9.87
CA ASN A 66 -3.04 -0.39 -8.83
C ASN A 66 -1.71 -0.15 -8.12
N PRO A 67 -0.79 0.63 -8.73
CA PRO A 67 0.49 0.89 -8.13
C PRO A 67 0.32 1.70 -6.84
N LEU A 68 1.24 1.52 -5.89
CA LEU A 68 1.30 2.38 -4.72
C LEU A 68 1.38 3.85 -5.15
N THR A 69 0.59 4.70 -4.50
CA THR A 69 0.61 6.16 -4.71
C THR A 69 2.01 6.75 -4.48
N THR A 70 2.78 6.13 -3.58
CA THR A 70 4.17 6.47 -3.33
C THR A 70 5.00 5.19 -3.17
N PRO A 71 5.79 4.78 -4.17
CA PRO A 71 6.63 3.60 -4.05
C PRO A 71 7.69 3.79 -2.96
N SER A 72 7.95 2.75 -2.17
CA SER A 72 8.98 2.80 -1.13
C SER A 72 10.38 2.85 -1.75
N GLU A 73 11.27 3.62 -1.14
CA GLU A 73 12.63 3.86 -1.65
C GLU A 73 13.40 2.55 -1.86
N THR A 74 13.40 1.69 -0.84
CA THR A 74 14.06 0.38 -0.89
C THR A 74 13.49 -0.50 -2.00
N ALA A 75 12.16 -0.49 -2.20
CA ALA A 75 11.54 -1.31 -3.24
C ALA A 75 11.92 -0.78 -4.64
N THR A 76 11.91 0.53 -4.84
CA THR A 76 12.36 1.17 -6.09
C THR A 76 13.82 0.81 -6.39
N ALA A 77 14.73 0.99 -5.43
CA ALA A 77 16.15 0.70 -5.61
C ALA A 77 16.40 -0.76 -5.99
N ARG A 78 15.76 -1.70 -5.27
CA ARG A 78 15.90 -3.15 -5.54
C ARG A 78 15.31 -3.56 -6.88
N PHE A 79 14.20 -2.96 -7.28
CA PHE A 79 13.59 -3.22 -8.57
C PHE A 79 14.44 -2.71 -9.75
N VAL A 80 14.98 -1.50 -9.65
CA VAL A 80 15.88 -0.93 -10.66
C VAL A 80 17.15 -1.77 -10.77
N GLU A 81 17.77 -2.11 -9.63
CA GLU A 81 18.94 -3.00 -9.56
C GLU A 81 18.66 -4.34 -10.26
N ALA A 82 17.50 -4.96 -9.99
CA ALA A 82 17.11 -6.22 -10.60
C ALA A 82 16.97 -6.12 -12.13
N CYS A 83 16.38 -5.04 -12.65
CA CYS A 83 16.22 -4.84 -14.10
C CYS A 83 17.56 -4.67 -14.81
N LEU A 84 18.48 -3.90 -14.21
CA LEU A 84 19.80 -3.65 -14.77
C LEU A 84 20.68 -4.91 -14.75
N ARG A 85 20.67 -5.65 -13.64
CA ARG A 85 21.35 -6.95 -13.53
C ARG A 85 20.77 -8.01 -14.44
N TYR A 86 19.48 -7.94 -14.78
CA TYR A 86 18.86 -8.88 -15.71
C TYR A 86 19.35 -8.69 -17.15
N ARG A 87 19.70 -7.46 -17.53
CA ARG A 87 20.26 -7.10 -18.84
C ARG A 87 21.79 -7.01 -18.85
N ASP A 88 22.43 -7.50 -17.78
CA ASP A 88 23.87 -7.50 -17.58
C ASP A 88 24.51 -6.10 -17.81
N ARG A 89 23.82 -5.03 -17.38
CA ARG A 89 24.32 -3.66 -17.55
C ARG A 89 25.51 -3.42 -16.60
N PRO A 90 26.60 -2.79 -17.08
CA PRO A 90 27.68 -2.36 -16.20
C PRO A 90 27.18 -1.26 -15.25
N ASP A 91 27.73 -1.25 -14.04
CA ASP A 91 27.47 -0.23 -13.01
C ASP A 91 25.99 0.01 -12.66
N PRO A 92 25.29 -1.01 -12.12
CA PRO A 92 23.91 -0.84 -11.68
C PRO A 92 23.77 0.14 -10.51
N GLU A 93 24.84 0.43 -9.76
CA GLU A 93 24.80 1.25 -8.56
C GLU A 93 24.61 2.74 -8.90
N ALA A 94 25.35 3.26 -9.88
CA ALA A 94 25.18 4.64 -10.34
C ALA A 94 23.76 4.92 -10.85
N GLU A 95 23.20 3.96 -11.59
CA GLU A 95 21.84 4.07 -12.10
C GLU A 95 20.80 3.98 -10.96
N VAL A 96 20.96 3.05 -10.02
CA VAL A 96 20.09 2.98 -8.83
C VAL A 96 20.12 4.28 -8.01
N ALA A 97 21.30 4.89 -7.86
CA ALA A 97 21.45 6.17 -7.19
C ALA A 97 20.69 7.28 -7.93
N ARG A 98 20.77 7.32 -9.27
CA ARG A 98 20.04 8.26 -10.11
C ARG A 98 18.52 8.14 -9.96
N TRP A 99 17.99 6.91 -10.00
CA TRP A 99 16.55 6.66 -9.78
C TRP A 99 16.08 7.04 -8.38
N THR A 100 16.89 6.72 -7.36
CA THR A 100 16.58 7.06 -5.95
C THR A 100 16.60 8.56 -5.71
N ALA A 101 17.58 9.27 -6.27
CA ALA A 101 17.66 10.73 -6.19
C ALA A 101 16.43 11.39 -6.84
N HIS A 102 16.03 10.95 -8.03
CA HIS A 102 14.87 11.49 -8.73
C HIS A 102 13.56 11.23 -7.99
N ARG A 103 13.40 10.04 -7.41
CA ARG A 103 12.28 9.71 -6.52
C ARG A 103 12.15 10.74 -5.38
N THR A 104 13.27 11.08 -4.73
CA THR A 104 13.30 12.05 -3.63
C THR A 104 12.90 13.46 -4.10
N LEU A 105 13.26 13.86 -5.32
CA LEU A 105 12.81 15.13 -5.90
C LEU A 105 11.29 15.18 -6.09
N ILE A 106 10.69 14.11 -6.61
CA ILE A 106 9.22 14.02 -6.77
C ILE A 106 8.52 14.06 -5.41
N ALA A 107 9.07 13.37 -4.40
CA ALA A 107 8.54 13.40 -3.03
C ALA A 107 8.54 14.83 -2.47
N ALA A 108 9.67 15.54 -2.56
CA ALA A 108 9.78 16.91 -2.08
C ALA A 108 8.86 17.90 -2.85
N ALA A 109 8.67 17.69 -4.15
CA ALA A 109 7.74 18.49 -4.96
C ALA A 109 6.29 18.25 -4.55
N ALA A 110 5.90 17.01 -4.25
CA ALA A 110 4.57 16.67 -3.77
C ALA A 110 4.27 17.32 -2.41
N ASP A 111 5.25 17.33 -1.50
CA ASP A 111 5.12 18.01 -0.19
C ASP A 111 4.99 19.53 -0.32
N THR A 112 5.61 20.14 -1.35
CA THR A 112 5.53 21.58 -1.60
C THR A 112 4.18 22.00 -2.20
N LEU A 113 3.57 21.13 -3.00
CA LEU A 113 2.29 21.38 -3.66
C LEU A 113 1.08 21.08 -2.78
N ALA A 114 1.26 20.39 -1.65
CA ALA A 114 0.22 20.27 -0.63
C ALA A 114 -0.05 21.68 -0.07
N PRO A 115 -1.12 22.36 -0.53
CA PRO A 115 -1.35 23.72 -0.12
C PRO A 115 -1.78 23.65 1.33
N GLY A 116 -1.00 24.29 2.21
CA GLY A 116 -1.49 24.78 3.48
C GLY A 116 -2.55 25.84 3.22
N THR A 117 -3.73 25.45 2.74
CA THR A 117 -4.93 26.28 2.69
C THR A 117 -5.48 26.35 4.11
N ALA A 118 -4.73 26.97 5.01
CA ALA A 118 -5.31 27.65 6.15
C ALA A 118 -5.79 29.02 5.63
N MET A 119 -6.94 29.04 4.96
CA MET A 119 -7.64 30.29 4.72
C MET A 119 -8.14 30.81 6.08
N PRO A 120 -7.92 32.09 6.43
CA PRO A 120 -8.58 32.69 7.59
C PRO A 120 -10.09 32.71 7.32
N GLY A 121 -10.82 31.91 8.10
CA GLY A 121 -12.26 31.72 7.96
C GLY A 121 -13.02 33.04 8.01
N THR A 122 -13.67 33.37 6.91
CA THR A 122 -14.88 34.21 6.93
C THR A 122 -16.04 33.26 7.16
N ALA A 123 -16.73 33.42 8.29
CA ALA A 123 -17.83 32.57 8.72
C ALA A 123 -18.95 32.51 7.65
N PRO A 124 -19.49 31.32 7.34
CA PRO A 124 -20.71 31.22 6.54
C PRO A 124 -21.95 31.42 7.43
N PRO A 125 -23.01 32.06 6.91
CA PRO A 125 -24.33 32.06 7.54
C PRO A 125 -25.00 30.70 7.36
N ASP A 126 -25.77 30.31 8.38
CA ASP A 126 -26.68 29.16 8.37
C ASP A 126 -27.70 29.28 7.23
N ASP A 127 -27.85 28.24 6.41
CA ASP A 127 -29.03 28.12 5.54
C ASP A 127 -29.43 26.66 5.30
N GLU A 128 -30.73 26.45 5.26
CA GLU A 128 -31.49 25.23 5.49
C GLU A 128 -31.41 24.21 4.34
N THR A 129 -31.50 22.93 4.71
CA THR A 129 -31.76 21.79 3.82
C THR A 129 -33.18 21.83 3.24
N PRO A 130 -33.36 21.36 2.00
CA PRO A 130 -34.54 20.56 1.68
C PRO A 130 -34.19 19.19 1.06
N ASP A 131 -34.95 18.18 1.48
CA ASP A 131 -35.09 16.87 0.87
C ASP A 131 -35.67 16.95 -0.57
N ASP A 132 -35.22 16.08 -1.48
CA ASP A 132 -36.00 15.49 -2.60
C ASP A 132 -35.10 14.44 -3.31
N GLU A 133 -35.36 13.14 -3.22
CA GLU A 133 -36.24 12.29 -4.06
C GLU A 133 -35.72 11.97 -5.50
N THR A 134 -35.69 10.66 -5.76
CA THR A 134 -35.74 9.90 -7.03
C THR A 134 -34.99 10.36 -8.30
N ALA A 135 -34.25 9.43 -8.93
CA ALA A 135 -34.57 8.95 -10.28
C ALA A 135 -33.61 7.87 -10.80
N ASP A 136 -34.25 7.00 -11.58
CA ASP A 136 -33.79 5.83 -12.31
C ASP A 136 -32.73 6.06 -13.41
N THR A 137 -31.93 5.01 -13.60
CA THR A 137 -31.59 4.34 -14.88
C THR A 137 -31.23 5.18 -16.12
N ALA A 138 -29.99 5.04 -16.57
CA ALA A 138 -29.68 5.00 -18.01
C ALA A 138 -28.43 4.16 -18.31
N THR A 139 -28.68 3.15 -19.14
CA THR A 139 -27.78 2.19 -19.76
C THR A 139 -26.86 2.87 -20.77
N ALA A 140 -25.59 2.46 -20.85
CA ALA A 140 -24.77 2.61 -22.05
C ALA A 140 -23.88 1.38 -22.22
N GLU A 141 -24.10 0.70 -23.33
CA GLU A 141 -23.36 -0.43 -23.88
C GLU A 141 -21.89 -0.09 -24.11
N ASP A 142 -21.00 -1.07 -23.96
CA ASP A 142 -19.86 -1.12 -24.87
C ASP A 142 -19.48 -2.56 -25.23
N ALA A 143 -18.93 -2.60 -26.44
CA ALA A 143 -18.78 -3.69 -27.34
C ALA A 143 -17.64 -4.68 -27.04
N ALA A 144 -17.63 -5.70 -27.89
CA ALA A 144 -16.46 -6.36 -28.45
C ALA A 144 -15.83 -7.54 -27.68
N THR A 145 -16.34 -8.71 -28.09
CA THR A 145 -15.70 -10.01 -28.25
C THR A 145 -14.29 -9.97 -28.87
N GLU A 146 -13.38 -10.80 -28.34
CA GLU A 146 -12.43 -11.66 -29.09
C GLU A 146 -11.89 -12.74 -28.11
N GLU A 147 -12.26 -14.01 -28.28
CA GLU A 147 -11.54 -15.04 -29.03
C GLU A 147 -10.24 -15.51 -28.34
N THR A 148 -10.30 -16.64 -27.63
CA THR A 148 -9.14 -17.54 -27.52
C THR A 148 -9.58 -18.97 -27.81
N GLY A 149 -9.26 -19.40 -29.03
CA GLY A 149 -9.32 -20.79 -29.45
C GLY A 149 -8.21 -21.64 -28.82
N GLY A 150 -8.62 -22.81 -28.33
CA GLY A 150 -8.34 -24.04 -29.06
C GLY A 150 -7.15 -24.91 -28.64
N ARG A 151 -7.54 -26.13 -28.21
CA ARG A 151 -6.90 -27.46 -28.33
C ARG A 151 -6.10 -27.95 -27.11
N GLY A 152 -6.40 -29.12 -26.53
CA GLY A 152 -7.46 -30.09 -26.85
C GLY A 152 -7.34 -31.42 -26.08
N ARG A 153 -8.41 -32.24 -26.25
CA ARG A 153 -8.54 -33.71 -26.07
C ARG A 153 -8.24 -34.26 -24.66
N LEU A 154 -8.97 -35.19 -24.05
CA LEU A 154 -10.14 -36.06 -24.29
C LEU A 154 -10.42 -36.65 -22.88
N TYR A 155 -11.66 -36.93 -22.48
CA TYR A 155 -12.11 -38.14 -21.72
C TYR A 155 -13.53 -37.96 -21.15
N ALA A 156 -14.40 -38.89 -21.57
CA ALA A 156 -15.52 -39.55 -20.90
C ALA A 156 -16.50 -38.80 -19.97
N ALA A 157 -17.78 -39.10 -20.21
CA ALA A 157 -18.98 -38.62 -19.55
C ALA A 157 -19.11 -39.03 -18.07
N ALA A 158 -19.72 -38.13 -17.27
CA ALA A 158 -20.74 -38.45 -16.27
C ALA A 158 -21.45 -37.16 -15.83
N ALA A 159 -22.78 -37.23 -15.75
CA ALA A 159 -23.65 -36.16 -15.29
C ALA A 159 -23.54 -35.92 -13.78
N ALA A 160 -23.61 -34.66 -13.35
CA ALA A 160 -24.00 -34.27 -12.00
C ALA A 160 -24.63 -32.86 -12.00
N VAL A 161 -25.67 -32.75 -11.20
CA VAL A 161 -26.68 -31.70 -11.10
C VAL A 161 -26.28 -30.63 -10.06
N LEU A 162 -26.63 -29.37 -10.34
CA LEU A 162 -26.83 -28.20 -9.46
C LEU A 162 -25.72 -27.78 -8.47
N ALA A 163 -25.21 -26.56 -8.64
CA ALA A 163 -25.25 -25.48 -7.64
C ALA A 163 -24.66 -24.17 -8.23
N ALA A 164 -25.52 -23.22 -8.58
CA ALA A 164 -25.12 -21.86 -8.92
C ALA A 164 -24.89 -21.07 -7.62
N GLY A 165 -23.62 -20.84 -7.27
CA GLY A 165 -23.21 -19.95 -6.18
C GLY A 165 -22.39 -18.80 -6.75
N ALA A 166 -23.03 -17.65 -6.97
CA ALA A 166 -22.36 -16.43 -7.41
C ALA A 166 -21.59 -15.81 -6.23
N LEU A 167 -20.26 -15.74 -6.33
CA LEU A 167 -19.40 -15.03 -5.40
C LEU A 167 -19.55 -13.52 -5.63
N ALA A 168 -20.27 -12.86 -4.74
CA ALA A 168 -20.34 -11.41 -4.65
C ALA A 168 -18.95 -10.86 -4.23
N SER A 169 -18.21 -10.31 -5.18
CA SER A 169 -17.03 -9.48 -4.90
C SER A 169 -17.49 -8.04 -4.73
N GLY A 170 -17.81 -7.65 -3.48
CA GLY A 170 -18.14 -6.29 -3.13
C GLY A 170 -16.88 -5.42 -3.11
N VAL A 171 -16.81 -4.44 -4.02
CA VAL A 171 -15.85 -3.34 -3.93
C VAL A 171 -16.39 -2.37 -2.89
N ALA A 172 -15.71 -2.27 -1.74
CA ALA A 172 -16.02 -1.23 -0.76
C ALA A 172 -15.49 0.11 -1.29
N VAL A 173 -16.41 0.99 -1.70
CA VAL A 173 -16.11 2.41 -1.95
C VAL A 173 -16.14 3.12 -0.60
N PHE A 174 -14.98 3.57 -0.13
CA PHE A 174 -14.90 4.42 1.05
C PHE A 174 -15.21 5.87 0.64
N VAL A 175 -16.41 6.35 0.99
CA VAL A 175 -16.70 7.79 1.01
C VAL A 175 -16.14 8.33 2.32
N VAL A 176 -14.99 9.00 2.27
CA VAL A 176 -14.48 9.77 3.40
C VAL A 176 -15.23 11.10 3.39
N ALA A 177 -16.30 11.18 4.18
CA ALA A 177 -16.87 12.46 4.55
C ALA A 177 -15.85 13.18 5.44
N GLY A 178 -15.18 14.18 4.86
CA GLY A 178 -14.32 15.10 5.58
C GLY A 178 -15.18 16.01 6.45
N GLY A 179 -15.10 15.80 7.77
CA GLY A 179 -15.52 16.76 8.77
C GLY A 179 -14.26 17.39 9.38
N ASP A 180 -14.07 18.67 9.11
CA ASP A 180 -13.18 19.57 9.84
C ASP A 180 -13.77 19.81 11.25
N ASP A 181 -12.91 19.69 12.27
CA ASP A 181 -12.71 20.75 13.26
C ASP A 181 -11.62 20.30 14.24
N GLY A 182 -10.52 21.05 14.21
CA GLY A 182 -9.32 20.87 15.01
C GLY A 182 -9.53 21.29 16.47
N GLU A 183 -10.28 20.50 17.22
CA GLU A 183 -10.04 20.33 18.64
C GLU A 183 -9.23 19.03 18.78
N ALA A 184 -8.05 19.09 19.42
CA ALA A 184 -7.24 17.90 19.65
C ALA A 184 -8.08 16.91 20.48
N ALA A 185 -8.74 15.97 19.79
CA ALA A 185 -9.62 15.01 20.42
C ALA A 185 -8.85 14.35 21.56
N GLU A 186 -9.30 14.56 22.80
CA GLU A 186 -8.60 14.16 24.03
C GLU A 186 -8.64 12.62 24.25
N GLY A 187 -8.98 11.86 23.21
CA GLY A 187 -9.17 10.43 23.24
C GLY A 187 -9.41 9.83 21.87
N CYS A 188 -9.70 8.54 21.86
CA CYS A 188 -9.98 7.80 20.64
C CYS A 188 -11.38 8.09 20.10
N ARG A 189 -11.55 8.04 18.77
CA ARG A 189 -12.85 8.11 18.10
C ARG A 189 -13.15 6.82 17.33
N PRO A 190 -14.40 6.32 17.34
CA PRO A 190 -14.78 5.18 16.51
C PRO A 190 -14.67 5.58 15.03
N LEU A 191 -14.14 4.67 14.23
CA LEU A 191 -13.98 4.78 12.79
C LEU A 191 -14.69 3.59 12.15
N ARG A 192 -15.67 3.88 11.29
CA ARG A 192 -16.37 2.83 10.53
C ARG A 192 -15.43 2.25 9.49
N GLY A 193 -15.31 0.93 9.48
CA GLY A 193 -14.45 0.22 8.55
C GLY A 193 -14.27 -1.22 8.96
N THR A 194 -13.78 -2.00 8.02
CA THR A 194 -13.48 -3.41 8.22
C THR A 194 -12.04 -3.65 7.80
N ILE A 195 -11.28 -4.39 8.60
CA ILE A 195 -9.92 -4.78 8.27
C ILE A 195 -9.71 -6.28 8.48
N GLU A 196 -8.93 -6.88 7.60
CA GLU A 196 -8.52 -8.28 7.70
C GLU A 196 -7.17 -8.37 8.44
N ASP A 197 -7.18 -9.06 9.57
CA ASP A 197 -5.99 -9.38 10.33
C ASP A 197 -5.41 -10.71 9.85
N SER A 198 -4.38 -10.61 9.00
CA SER A 198 -3.64 -11.75 8.47
C SER A 198 -2.92 -12.60 9.54
N ARG A 199 -2.66 -12.04 10.73
CA ARG A 199 -1.98 -12.76 11.82
C ARG A 199 -2.93 -13.70 12.53
N THR A 200 -4.17 -13.27 12.79
CA THR A 200 -5.17 -14.11 13.46
C THR A 200 -6.17 -14.75 12.50
N ASN A 201 -6.10 -14.41 11.21
CA ASN A 201 -7.10 -14.77 10.20
C ASN A 201 -8.52 -14.36 10.62
N GLN A 202 -8.65 -13.15 11.17
CA GLN A 202 -9.92 -12.59 11.64
C GLN A 202 -10.22 -11.29 10.90
N THR A 203 -11.51 -11.06 10.67
CA THR A 203 -11.99 -9.78 10.15
C THR A 203 -12.56 -8.96 11.29
N TRP A 204 -12.04 -7.75 11.48
CA TRP A 204 -12.44 -6.88 12.58
C TRP A 204 -13.43 -5.82 12.08
N PRO A 205 -14.67 -5.79 12.60
CA PRO A 205 -15.58 -4.68 12.39
C PRO A 205 -15.20 -3.53 13.31
N ASP A 206 -15.33 -2.30 12.84
CA ASP A 206 -15.08 -1.07 13.59
C ASP A 206 -13.62 -0.90 14.05
N LEU A 207 -13.06 0.27 13.74
CA LEU A 207 -11.72 0.68 14.10
C LEU A 207 -11.82 1.83 15.10
N PHE A 208 -10.73 2.14 15.78
CA PHE A 208 -10.67 3.28 16.68
C PHE A 208 -9.46 4.12 16.31
N GLN A 209 -9.68 5.35 15.87
CA GLN A 209 -8.60 6.29 15.57
C GLN A 209 -8.23 7.04 16.84
N CYS A 210 -6.97 6.91 17.27
CA CYS A 210 -6.47 7.53 18.50
C CYS A 210 -5.27 8.41 18.21
N PRO A 211 -5.14 9.57 18.88
CA PRO A 211 -3.90 10.34 18.83
C PRO A 211 -2.75 9.55 19.48
N ASN A 212 -1.60 9.50 18.82
CA ASN A 212 -0.42 8.77 19.29
C ASN A 212 0.86 9.52 18.92
N ARG A 213 1.96 9.25 19.62
CA ARG A 213 3.26 9.77 19.18
C ARG A 213 3.61 9.19 17.79
N PRO A 214 4.24 9.98 16.90
CA PRO A 214 4.77 9.43 15.66
C PRO A 214 5.99 8.55 15.95
N ARG A 215 6.30 7.65 15.01
CA ARG A 215 7.44 6.70 15.05
C ARG A 215 7.42 5.79 16.29
N VAL A 216 6.26 5.25 16.61
CA VAL A 216 6.08 4.32 17.75
C VAL A 216 6.34 2.90 17.31
N ASP A 217 7.15 2.18 18.08
CA ASP A 217 7.41 0.75 17.85
C ASP A 217 6.15 -0.09 18.14
N VAL A 218 5.84 -1.01 17.23
CA VAL A 218 4.83 -2.05 17.39
C VAL A 218 5.54 -3.36 17.76
N TYR A 219 5.08 -4.00 18.84
CA TYR A 219 5.68 -5.19 19.41
C TYR A 219 4.88 -6.45 19.09
N GLU A 220 5.56 -7.58 18.93
CA GLU A 220 4.90 -8.86 18.62
C GLU A 220 3.87 -9.27 19.68
N LYS A 221 4.17 -9.02 20.95
CA LYS A 221 3.32 -9.36 22.11
C LYS A 221 2.96 -8.08 22.84
N ALA A 222 1.98 -8.13 23.73
CA ALA A 222 1.68 -7.07 24.69
C ALA A 222 2.78 -6.99 25.77
N ALA A 223 4.02 -6.82 25.34
CA ALA A 223 5.24 -6.82 26.14
C ALA A 223 6.36 -6.20 25.31
N PHE A 224 7.35 -5.61 25.97
CA PHE A 224 8.56 -5.18 25.28
C PHE A 224 9.33 -6.40 24.78
N GLY A 225 9.95 -6.27 23.61
CA GLY A 225 10.67 -7.38 22.99
C GLY A 225 10.80 -7.19 21.49
N THR A 226 10.42 -8.21 20.72
CA THR A 226 10.52 -8.18 19.26
C THR A 226 9.67 -7.07 18.66
N LYS A 227 10.32 -6.09 18.03
CA LYS A 227 9.68 -5.04 17.24
C LYS A 227 9.32 -5.61 15.87
N VAL A 228 8.07 -5.46 15.46
CA VAL A 228 7.53 -6.02 14.21
C VAL A 228 7.18 -4.94 13.19
N ALA A 229 6.83 -3.74 13.66
CA ALA A 229 6.56 -2.59 12.81
C ALA A 229 6.78 -1.27 13.54
N VAL A 230 6.56 -0.18 12.82
CA VAL A 230 6.53 1.19 13.33
C VAL A 230 5.24 1.87 12.87
N LEU A 231 4.58 2.58 13.79
CA LEU A 231 3.54 3.57 13.48
C LEU A 231 4.22 4.90 13.15
N GLU A 232 4.17 5.31 11.90
CA GLU A 232 4.71 6.58 11.40
C GLU A 232 3.67 7.71 11.45
N THR A 233 2.39 7.35 11.40
CA THR A 233 1.24 8.26 11.40
C THR A 233 0.81 8.73 12.79
N ASP A 234 0.11 9.85 12.81
CA ASP A 234 -0.60 10.40 13.97
C ASP A 234 -1.80 11.22 13.46
N PRO A 235 -3.05 10.84 13.77
CA PRO A 235 -3.46 9.70 14.59
C PRO A 235 -3.38 8.36 13.84
N SER A 236 -3.18 7.27 14.57
CA SER A 236 -3.23 5.89 14.07
C SER A 236 -4.52 5.18 14.49
N TRP A 237 -4.83 4.07 13.83
CA TRP A 237 -6.00 3.26 14.14
C TRP A 237 -5.65 2.04 15.00
N PHE A 238 -6.60 1.59 15.81
CA PHE A 238 -6.48 0.48 16.75
C PHE A 238 -7.75 -0.36 16.73
N ILE A 239 -7.63 -1.64 17.11
CA ILE A 239 -8.73 -2.61 17.05
C ILE A 239 -9.28 -2.89 18.44
N CYS A 240 -8.41 -3.27 19.36
CA CYS A 240 -8.77 -3.70 20.70
C CYS A 240 -7.64 -3.39 21.67
N TRP A 241 -7.91 -3.53 22.95
CA TRP A 241 -6.90 -3.46 24.00
C TRP A 241 -6.74 -4.78 24.73
N THR A 242 -5.60 -5.02 25.35
CA THR A 242 -5.38 -6.15 26.25
C THR A 242 -4.51 -5.75 27.43
N ARG A 243 -4.35 -6.66 28.40
CA ARG A 243 -3.38 -6.52 29.48
C ARG A 243 -2.09 -7.25 29.12
N GLY A 244 -0.97 -6.68 29.50
CA GLY A 244 0.36 -7.16 29.13
C GLY A 244 1.43 -6.83 30.17
N GLU A 245 2.65 -6.64 29.71
CA GLU A 245 3.76 -6.18 30.54
C GLU A 245 3.52 -4.75 31.03
N ARG A 246 3.90 -4.45 32.27
CA ARG A 246 3.82 -3.09 32.80
C ARG A 246 4.83 -2.18 32.08
N HIS A 247 4.40 -0.99 31.68
CA HIS A 247 5.23 -0.04 30.94
C HIS A 247 5.32 1.33 31.64
N SER A 248 6.06 2.28 31.06
CA SER A 248 6.34 3.60 31.65
C SER A 248 5.10 4.44 31.97
N GLY A 249 3.97 4.17 31.32
CA GLY A 249 2.66 4.77 31.66
C GLY A 249 2.04 4.31 32.98
N GLY A 250 2.71 3.44 33.75
CA GLY A 250 2.28 3.03 35.09
C GLY A 250 1.16 1.99 35.13
N ASN A 251 0.56 1.64 34.00
CA ASN A 251 -0.42 0.57 33.81
C ASN A 251 0.13 -0.56 32.92
N ASP A 252 -0.72 -1.55 32.63
CA ASP A 252 -0.42 -2.76 31.86
C ASP A 252 -1.27 -2.87 30.58
N VAL A 253 -1.80 -1.75 30.06
CA VAL A 253 -2.72 -1.74 28.91
C VAL A 253 -1.96 -1.61 27.61
N TRP A 254 -2.25 -2.48 26.66
CA TRP A 254 -1.66 -2.47 25.33
C TRP A 254 -2.75 -2.45 24.27
N TYR A 255 -2.53 -1.72 23.18
CA TYR A 255 -3.46 -1.61 22.06
C TYR A 255 -2.95 -2.38 20.85
N TYR A 256 -3.86 -3.11 20.21
CA TYR A 256 -3.56 -3.92 19.04
C TYR A 256 -3.84 -3.17 17.75
N THR A 257 -2.90 -3.23 16.81
CA THR A 257 -2.90 -2.45 15.56
C THR A 257 -1.98 -3.10 14.51
N GLN A 258 -2.00 -2.58 13.28
CA GLN A 258 -1.00 -2.86 12.26
C GLN A 258 -0.14 -1.61 12.06
N GLY A 259 1.19 -1.77 12.14
CA GLY A 259 2.09 -0.65 11.89
C GLY A 259 2.10 -0.20 10.43
N ASP A 260 2.37 1.07 10.19
CA ASP A 260 2.46 1.66 8.85
C ASP A 260 3.60 1.05 8.03
N ARG A 261 4.69 0.67 8.70
CA ARG A 261 5.84 0.02 8.09
C ARG A 261 6.30 -1.18 8.90
N ALA A 262 6.20 -2.37 8.31
CA ALA A 262 6.80 -3.58 8.89
C ALA A 262 8.32 -3.48 8.90
N THR A 263 8.92 -3.74 10.07
CA THR A 263 10.38 -3.66 10.28
C THR A 263 10.99 -4.98 10.73
N GLY A 264 10.17 -5.93 11.20
CA GLY A 264 10.62 -7.25 11.64
C GLY A 264 9.49 -8.27 11.52
N LYS A 265 9.84 -9.56 11.42
CA LYS A 265 8.88 -10.68 11.28
C LYS A 265 7.89 -10.46 10.14
N PRO A 266 8.32 -10.57 8.87
CA PRO A 266 7.45 -10.34 7.71
C PRO A 266 6.18 -11.20 7.74
N GLU A 267 6.22 -12.38 8.36
CA GLU A 267 5.08 -13.27 8.55
C GLU A 267 3.94 -12.66 9.40
N LEU A 268 4.21 -11.61 10.18
CA LEU A 268 3.21 -10.90 10.97
C LEU A 268 2.62 -9.70 10.24
N ASN A 269 3.11 -9.34 9.05
CA ASN A 269 2.63 -8.19 8.26
C ASN A 269 2.47 -6.89 9.07
N GLY A 270 3.32 -6.70 10.09
CA GLY A 270 3.29 -5.53 10.98
C GLY A 270 2.20 -5.52 12.06
N TRP A 271 1.44 -6.61 12.23
CA TRP A 271 0.43 -6.76 13.28
C TRP A 271 1.04 -6.99 14.66
N GLY A 272 0.67 -6.15 15.62
CA GLY A 272 1.17 -6.27 16.99
C GLY A 272 0.57 -5.26 17.96
N TYR A 273 1.30 -5.00 19.03
CA TYR A 273 0.84 -4.29 20.20
C TYR A 273 1.68 -3.06 20.49
N VAL A 274 1.03 -2.01 20.97
CA VAL A 274 1.62 -0.73 21.33
C VAL A 274 1.24 -0.40 22.77
N PRO A 275 2.17 0.04 23.64
CA PRO A 275 1.85 0.34 25.03
C PRO A 275 0.96 1.57 25.15
N ALA A 276 0.04 1.61 26.11
CA ALA A 276 -0.86 2.75 26.29
C ALA A 276 -0.12 4.09 26.51
N SER A 277 1.11 4.04 27.03
CA SER A 277 1.94 5.24 27.26
C SER A 277 2.34 6.01 26.00
N THR A 278 2.16 5.44 24.80
CA THR A 278 2.46 6.13 23.53
C THR A 278 1.23 6.77 22.90
N LEU A 279 0.03 6.42 23.36
CA LEU A 279 -1.20 7.11 22.99
C LEU A 279 -1.33 8.38 23.85
N ARG A 280 -1.95 9.42 23.27
CA ARG A 280 -2.23 10.68 23.97
C ARG A 280 -3.68 10.69 24.44
N THR A 281 -4.06 9.69 25.21
CA THR A 281 -5.41 9.56 25.79
C THR A 281 -5.37 9.88 27.28
N ALA A 282 -6.45 10.45 27.83
CA ALA A 282 -6.52 10.80 29.25
C ALA A 282 -6.56 9.57 30.18
N ARG A 283 -7.04 8.42 29.68
CA ARG A 283 -7.13 7.15 30.44
C ARG A 283 -6.82 5.94 29.57
N ALA A 284 -6.37 4.87 30.22
CA ALA A 284 -6.08 3.57 29.62
C ALA A 284 -6.80 2.44 30.38
N PRO A 285 -7.61 1.59 29.71
CA PRO A 285 -7.99 1.71 28.30
C PRO A 285 -8.80 2.99 28.03
N ASP A 286 -8.75 3.46 26.79
CA ASP A 286 -9.56 4.57 26.33
C ASP A 286 -11.02 4.09 26.25
N PRO A 287 -11.99 4.87 26.73
CA PRO A 287 -13.38 4.43 26.84
C PRO A 287 -14.07 4.20 25.51
N ALA A 288 -13.59 4.81 24.42
CA ALA A 288 -14.13 4.55 23.09
C ALA A 288 -13.76 3.14 22.64
N ILE A 289 -12.59 2.62 23.06
CA ILE A 289 -12.14 1.26 22.73
C ILE A 289 -12.75 0.27 23.73
N THR A 290 -14.01 -0.08 23.50
CA THR A 290 -14.76 -1.01 24.36
C THR A 290 -14.31 -2.46 24.21
N ARG A 291 -13.65 -2.80 23.09
CA ARG A 291 -13.25 -4.17 22.74
C ARG A 291 -11.93 -4.59 23.38
N ARG A 292 -11.94 -5.74 24.07
CA ARG A 292 -10.74 -6.42 24.59
C ARG A 292 -10.29 -7.53 23.62
N CYS A 293 -8.99 -7.64 23.37
CA CYS A 293 -8.43 -8.72 22.55
C CYS A 293 -8.53 -10.06 23.29
N ALA A 294 -8.75 -11.14 22.52
CA ALA A 294 -8.87 -12.51 23.03
C ALA A 294 -7.52 -13.11 23.46
#